data_AF-A0A7S1R4N9-F1
#
_entry.id   AF-A0A7S1R4N9-F1
#
_cell.length_a   1.000
_cell.length_b   1.000
_cell.length_c   1.000
_cell.angle_alpha   90.00
_cell.angle_beta   90.00
_cell.angle_gamma   90.00
#
_symmetry.space_group_name_H-M   'P 1'
#
loop_
_entity.id
_entity.type
_entity.pdbx_description
1 polymer ?
#
loop_
_entity_poly.entity_id
_entity_poly.type
_entity_poly.pdbx_seq_one_letter_code
_entity_poly.pdbx_strand_id
1 'polypeptide(L)'
;ERLAAAFGLLDAAADGHLSGAVPAATAVAPCAYPGGMCNPAPASGGMYCSRAWAGVCQPCWVPGTRLTYPDSNQPLCPYDVLEAMDYRQLAAGPPECASTRPSDLCCLYRSPSACSPPPSTPLASLPLDDDGYALAAARRNTTEMVAFLTRVAAEKLGGTVSDPVGFEELAYWEWGVGPKKGRTLQAVEAAMAPYLALPTSTATTTSTATTTATLIITATSTTSVEIPGAGTTTNGDLPTSRSAPRKGLITIAHALVAVLAVVVVH
;
A
#
# COMPACT_ATOMS: atom_id res chain seq x y z
N GLU A 1 1.42 -16.82 18.50
CA GLU A 1 2.49 -17.27 19.44
C GLU A 1 1.96 -17.92 20.70
N ARG A 2 1.19 -17.26 21.59
CA ARG A 2 0.63 -17.94 22.78
C ARG A 2 -0.17 -19.20 22.46
N LEU A 3 -0.89 -19.20 21.34
CA LEU A 3 -1.59 -20.38 20.83
C LEU A 3 -0.60 -21.46 20.35
N ALA A 4 0.43 -21.09 19.58
CA ALA A 4 1.46 -22.01 19.08
C ALA A 4 2.30 -22.64 20.22
N ALA A 5 2.65 -21.84 21.23
CA ALA A 5 3.28 -22.31 22.45
C ALA A 5 2.39 -23.28 23.23
N ALA A 6 1.07 -23.03 23.28
CA ALA A 6 0.11 -23.97 23.88
C ALA A 6 0.01 -25.30 23.11
N PHE A 7 0.39 -25.32 21.83
CA PHE A 7 0.50 -26.54 21.00
C PHE A 7 1.92 -27.14 20.98
N GLY A 8 2.84 -26.69 21.84
CA GLY A 8 4.21 -27.24 21.92
C GLY A 8 5.11 -26.86 20.74
N LEU A 9 4.68 -25.93 19.90
CA LEU A 9 5.50 -25.37 18.83
C LEU A 9 6.36 -24.23 19.39
N LEU A 10 7.28 -24.60 20.29
CA LEU A 10 8.14 -23.65 21.00
C LEU A 10 9.09 -22.91 20.03
N ASP A 11 9.44 -23.53 18.91
CA ASP A 11 10.30 -22.93 17.88
C ASP A 11 9.52 -22.10 16.85
N ALA A 12 8.20 -22.34 16.68
CA ALA A 12 7.38 -21.55 15.74
C ALA A 12 7.13 -20.11 16.21
N ALA A 13 7.42 -19.83 17.49
CA ALA A 13 7.37 -18.48 18.04
C ALA A 13 8.65 -17.68 17.80
N ALA A 14 9.80 -18.34 17.60
CA ALA A 14 11.07 -17.66 17.33
C ALA A 14 11.16 -17.15 15.88
N ASP A 15 10.52 -17.86 14.93
CA ASP A 15 10.62 -17.56 13.50
C ASP A 15 9.49 -16.67 12.96
N GLY A 16 8.72 -16.02 13.84
CA GLY A 16 7.83 -14.89 13.57
C GLY A 16 7.20 -14.74 12.17
N HIS A 17 5.87 -14.72 12.07
CA HIS A 17 5.07 -14.53 10.83
C HIS A 17 5.30 -15.57 9.72
N LEU A 18 6.42 -16.29 9.74
CA LEU A 18 6.68 -17.41 8.85
C LEU A 18 5.93 -18.62 9.39
N SER A 19 4.76 -18.87 8.80
CA SER A 19 4.28 -20.24 8.70
C SER A 19 5.40 -20.99 8.00
N GLY A 20 6.07 -21.93 8.68
CA GLY A 20 7.24 -22.64 8.15
C GLY A 20 7.01 -23.05 6.70
N ALA A 21 8.02 -22.84 5.84
CA ALA A 21 7.91 -22.98 4.40
C ALA A 21 7.07 -24.21 4.05
N VAL A 22 5.92 -23.99 3.40
CA VAL A 22 5.03 -25.06 2.96
C VAL A 22 5.90 -26.06 2.19
N PRO A 23 5.91 -27.36 2.54
CA PRO A 23 6.77 -28.33 1.90
C PRO A 23 6.69 -28.18 0.38
N ALA A 24 7.84 -28.11 -0.31
CA ALA A 24 7.89 -27.85 -1.75
C ALA A 24 6.99 -28.81 -2.57
N ALA A 25 6.70 -30.00 -2.04
CA ALA A 25 5.80 -30.98 -2.63
C ALA A 25 4.31 -30.56 -2.67
N THR A 26 3.82 -29.75 -1.73
CA THR A 26 2.43 -29.21 -1.75
C THR A 26 2.32 -27.90 -2.52
N ALA A 27 3.44 -27.31 -2.95
CA ALA A 27 3.48 -26.08 -3.75
C ALA A 27 3.21 -26.29 -5.26
N VAL A 28 2.95 -27.52 -5.71
CA VAL A 28 3.00 -27.86 -7.14
C VAL A 28 1.70 -27.57 -7.89
N ALA A 29 0.53 -27.66 -7.23
CA ALA A 29 -0.74 -27.41 -7.92
C ALA A 29 -0.97 -25.89 -8.10
N PRO A 30 -1.33 -25.39 -9.28
CA PRO A 30 -1.73 -24.00 -9.41
C PRO A 30 -3.04 -23.70 -8.66
N CYS A 31 -3.13 -22.58 -7.96
CA CYS A 31 -4.40 -22.02 -7.49
C CYS A 31 -5.23 -21.43 -8.62
N ALA A 32 -4.59 -20.89 -9.66
CA ALA A 32 -5.28 -20.27 -10.79
C ALA A 32 -5.46 -21.28 -11.92
N TYR A 33 -6.72 -21.54 -12.28
CA TYR A 33 -7.06 -22.35 -13.45
C TYR A 33 -8.30 -21.78 -14.14
N PRO A 34 -8.45 -21.96 -15.48
CA PRO A 34 -9.62 -21.48 -16.21
C PRO A 34 -10.93 -22.02 -15.62
N GLY A 35 -11.87 -21.12 -15.31
CA GLY A 35 -13.15 -21.47 -14.69
C GLY A 35 -13.10 -21.73 -13.18
N GLY A 36 -11.94 -21.56 -12.54
CA GLY A 36 -11.81 -21.65 -11.08
C GLY A 36 -12.27 -20.39 -10.35
N MET A 37 -12.29 -20.48 -9.01
CA MET A 37 -12.59 -19.36 -8.11
C MET A 37 -11.59 -18.21 -8.25
N CYS A 38 -10.34 -18.54 -8.58
CA CYS A 38 -9.22 -17.62 -8.65
C CYS A 38 -9.05 -17.06 -10.07
N ASN A 39 -9.92 -16.12 -10.43
CA ASN A 39 -9.87 -15.41 -11.71
C ASN A 39 -9.56 -13.93 -11.47
N PRO A 40 -8.28 -13.52 -11.46
CA PRO A 40 -7.91 -12.15 -11.15
C PRO A 40 -8.31 -11.20 -12.29
N ALA A 41 -9.04 -10.15 -11.94
CA ALA A 41 -9.33 -9.03 -12.82
C ALA A 41 -8.45 -7.82 -12.45
N PRO A 42 -7.52 -7.40 -13.32
CA PRO A 42 -6.57 -6.32 -13.04
C PRO A 42 -7.23 -5.03 -12.59
N ALA A 43 -8.36 -4.67 -13.22
CA ALA A 43 -9.08 -3.45 -12.93
C ALA A 43 -9.73 -3.45 -11.53
N SER A 44 -10.20 -4.59 -11.03
CA SER A 44 -10.85 -4.68 -9.71
C SER A 44 -9.94 -5.19 -8.60
N GLY A 45 -8.78 -5.74 -8.94
CA GLY A 45 -7.83 -6.28 -7.96
C GLY A 45 -8.21 -7.65 -7.39
N GLY A 46 -9.16 -8.37 -8.00
CA GLY A 46 -9.53 -9.70 -7.53
C GLY A 46 -10.33 -10.50 -8.56
N MET A 47 -10.50 -11.81 -8.37
CA MET A 47 -10.09 -12.57 -7.19
C MET A 47 -8.77 -13.30 -7.43
N TYR A 48 -7.74 -12.96 -6.64
CA TYR A 48 -6.51 -13.75 -6.57
C TYR A 48 -6.68 -14.85 -5.52
N CYS A 49 -5.72 -15.78 -5.47
CA CYS A 49 -5.66 -16.80 -4.45
C CYS A 49 -4.23 -16.95 -3.95
N SER A 50 -4.08 -17.18 -2.65
CA SER A 50 -2.78 -17.40 -2.04
C SER A 50 -2.83 -18.55 -1.05
N ARG A 51 -1.68 -19.18 -0.85
CA ARG A 51 -1.45 -20.21 0.17
C ARG A 51 -0.81 -19.67 1.44
N ALA A 52 -0.54 -18.36 1.50
CA ALA A 52 0.28 -17.75 2.53
C ALA A 52 -0.23 -17.93 3.97
N TRP A 53 -1.52 -18.20 4.18
CA TRP A 53 -2.10 -18.30 5.52
C TRP A 53 -2.33 -19.71 6.03
N ALA A 54 -2.67 -20.66 5.15
CA ALA A 54 -3.11 -22.00 5.55
C ALA A 54 -2.54 -23.12 4.66
N GLY A 55 -1.64 -22.81 3.72
CA GLY A 55 -1.09 -23.78 2.76
C GLY A 55 -2.08 -24.24 1.68
N VAL A 56 -3.36 -23.86 1.76
CA VAL A 56 -4.41 -24.13 0.77
C VAL A 56 -4.75 -22.85 -0.01
N CYS A 57 -5.27 -22.99 -1.24
CA CYS A 57 -5.68 -21.84 -2.04
C CYS A 57 -6.86 -21.12 -1.38
N GLN A 58 -6.62 -19.92 -0.86
CA GLN A 58 -7.65 -19.07 -0.30
C GLN A 58 -7.77 -17.78 -1.12
N PRO A 59 -9.01 -17.32 -1.38
CA PRO A 59 -9.23 -16.10 -2.12
C PRO A 59 -8.70 -14.88 -1.38
N CYS A 60 -8.19 -13.91 -2.14
CA CYS A 60 -7.74 -12.62 -1.65
C CYS A 60 -7.90 -11.54 -2.73
N TRP A 61 -7.73 -10.29 -2.34
CA TRP A 61 -7.78 -9.17 -3.29
C TRP A 61 -6.69 -8.12 -3.03
N VAL A 62 -6.37 -7.35 -4.07
CA VAL A 62 -5.45 -6.23 -4.07
C VAL A 62 -6.25 -4.93 -3.94
N PRO A 63 -6.07 -4.16 -2.87
CA PRO A 63 -6.74 -2.87 -2.67
C PRO A 63 -6.18 -1.75 -3.54
N GLY A 64 -6.93 -0.66 -3.68
CA GLY A 64 -6.52 0.56 -4.41
C GLY A 64 -6.44 0.43 -5.93
N THR A 65 -7.10 -0.58 -6.50
CA THR A 65 -7.27 -0.76 -7.94
C THR A 65 -8.30 0.22 -8.52
N ARG A 66 -8.30 0.38 -9.85
CA ARG A 66 -9.16 1.34 -10.57
C ARG A 66 -10.64 1.15 -10.29
N LEU A 67 -11.08 -0.10 -10.10
CA LEU A 67 -12.43 -0.47 -9.70
C LEU A 67 -12.36 -1.09 -8.30
N THR A 68 -13.29 -0.71 -7.44
CA THR A 68 -13.35 -1.32 -6.10
C THR A 68 -13.75 -2.78 -6.19
N TYR A 69 -13.01 -3.66 -5.52
CA TYR A 69 -13.39 -5.06 -5.37
C TYR A 69 -14.70 -5.19 -4.56
N PRO A 70 -15.71 -5.94 -5.03
CA PRO A 70 -17.04 -5.91 -4.43
C PRO A 70 -17.12 -6.57 -3.05
N ASP A 71 -16.24 -7.52 -2.72
CA ASP A 71 -16.25 -8.23 -1.44
C ASP A 71 -15.06 -7.81 -0.56
N SER A 72 -15.26 -6.74 0.20
CA SER A 72 -14.23 -6.25 1.13
C SER A 72 -13.98 -7.16 2.34
N ASN A 73 -14.77 -8.22 2.54
CA ASN A 73 -14.55 -9.18 3.64
C ASN A 73 -13.45 -10.19 3.34
N GLN A 74 -13.05 -10.31 2.07
CA GLN A 74 -11.90 -11.14 1.70
C GLN A 74 -10.60 -10.55 2.27
N PRO A 75 -9.64 -11.40 2.64
CA PRO A 75 -8.33 -10.94 3.09
C PRO A 75 -7.58 -10.22 1.95
N LEU A 76 -6.72 -9.27 2.33
CA LEU A 76 -5.81 -8.62 1.38
C LEU A 76 -4.74 -9.62 0.95
N CYS A 77 -4.33 -9.61 -0.31
CA CYS A 77 -3.29 -10.52 -0.79
C CYS A 77 -1.91 -10.22 -0.19
N PRO A 78 -1.02 -11.22 -0.07
CA PRO A 78 0.42 -11.00 0.16
C PRO A 78 1.04 -10.06 -0.87
N TYR A 79 2.04 -9.28 -0.48
CA TYR A 79 2.73 -8.36 -1.39
C TYR A 79 3.33 -9.07 -2.61
N ASP A 80 3.75 -10.31 -2.45
CA ASP A 80 4.36 -11.18 -3.46
C ASP A 80 3.35 -12.05 -4.23
N VAL A 81 2.04 -11.78 -4.13
CA VAL A 81 1.03 -12.60 -4.81
C VAL A 81 1.31 -12.72 -6.31
N LEU A 82 1.76 -11.66 -6.99
CA LEU A 82 2.06 -11.70 -8.42
C LEU A 82 3.34 -12.48 -8.75
N GLU A 83 4.19 -12.73 -7.76
CA GLU A 83 5.39 -13.57 -7.88
C GLU A 83 5.07 -15.05 -7.72
N ALA A 84 3.85 -15.43 -7.32
CA ALA A 84 3.44 -16.82 -7.29
C ALA A 84 3.37 -17.38 -8.72
N MET A 85 3.72 -18.67 -8.88
CA MET A 85 3.72 -19.37 -10.18
C MET A 85 2.40 -19.19 -10.95
N ASP A 86 1.29 -19.18 -10.21
CA ASP A 86 -0.07 -18.95 -10.70
C ASP A 86 -0.25 -17.65 -11.49
N TYR A 87 0.55 -16.63 -11.16
CA TYR A 87 0.31 -15.26 -11.60
C TYR A 87 1.44 -14.65 -12.43
N ARG A 88 2.63 -15.26 -12.43
CA ARG A 88 3.77 -14.80 -13.25
C ARG A 88 3.46 -14.71 -14.75
N GLN A 89 2.55 -15.54 -15.24
CA GLN A 89 2.17 -15.61 -16.66
C GLN A 89 0.74 -15.10 -16.91
N LEU A 90 0.18 -14.29 -16.01
CA LEU A 90 -1.14 -13.72 -16.22
C LEU A 90 -1.20 -12.92 -17.52
N ALA A 91 -1.95 -13.43 -18.49
CA ALA A 91 -2.28 -12.71 -19.71
C ALA A 91 -2.99 -11.38 -19.41
N ALA A 92 -3.71 -11.30 -18.29
CA ALA A 92 -4.39 -10.10 -17.84
C ALA A 92 -3.42 -8.99 -17.35
N GLY A 93 -2.19 -9.34 -16.99
CA GLY A 93 -1.20 -8.40 -16.45
C GLY A 93 -1.36 -8.08 -14.95
N PRO A 94 -0.51 -7.18 -14.41
CA PRO A 94 -0.58 -6.75 -13.01
C PRO A 94 -1.83 -5.89 -12.73
N PRO A 95 -2.24 -5.72 -11.46
CA PRO A 95 -3.38 -4.89 -11.11
C PRO A 95 -3.25 -3.46 -11.62
N GLU A 96 -4.36 -2.88 -12.05
CA GLU A 96 -4.44 -1.50 -12.53
C GLU A 96 -4.77 -0.59 -11.36
N CYS A 97 -3.77 0.14 -10.85
CA CYS A 97 -3.93 0.99 -9.68
C CYS A 97 -4.69 2.28 -9.99
N ALA A 98 -5.56 2.70 -9.07
CA ALA A 98 -6.23 4.00 -9.12
C ALA A 98 -5.28 5.17 -8.84
N SER A 99 -4.18 4.89 -8.14
CA SER A 99 -3.24 5.86 -7.61
C SER A 99 -1.83 5.25 -7.51
N THR A 100 -0.82 6.11 -7.44
CA THR A 100 0.59 5.72 -7.20
C THR A 100 0.99 5.88 -5.74
N ARG A 101 0.05 6.23 -4.85
CA ARG A 101 0.31 6.42 -3.42
C ARG A 101 0.47 5.07 -2.71
N PRO A 102 1.57 4.85 -1.97
CA PRO A 102 1.74 3.65 -1.16
C PRO A 102 0.60 3.37 -0.18
N SER A 103 -0.05 4.40 0.39
CA SER A 103 -1.19 4.25 1.31
C SER A 103 -2.41 3.62 0.65
N ASP A 104 -2.54 3.75 -0.67
CA ASP A 104 -3.60 3.09 -1.47
C ASP A 104 -3.24 1.63 -1.78
N LEU A 105 -2.04 1.18 -1.40
CA LEU A 105 -1.53 -0.19 -1.39
C LEU A 105 -1.34 -0.86 -2.77
N CYS A 106 -2.17 -0.60 -3.77
CA CYS A 106 -2.09 -1.29 -5.08
C CYS A 106 -0.69 -1.24 -5.70
N CYS A 107 -0.04 -0.08 -5.64
CA CYS A 107 1.26 0.10 -6.28
C CYS A 107 2.34 -0.80 -5.66
N LEU A 108 2.18 -1.21 -4.39
CA LEU A 108 3.11 -2.08 -3.66
C LEU A 108 3.15 -3.52 -4.21
N TYR A 109 2.13 -3.92 -4.97
CA TYR A 109 2.05 -5.22 -5.62
C TYR A 109 2.69 -5.23 -7.01
N ARG A 110 3.10 -4.07 -7.52
CA ARG A 110 3.62 -3.89 -8.88
C ARG A 110 5.14 -3.73 -8.87
N SER A 111 5.70 -3.34 -10.01
CA SER A 111 7.12 -2.99 -10.09
C SER A 111 7.48 -1.89 -9.09
N PRO A 112 8.72 -1.85 -8.57
CA PRO A 112 9.16 -0.83 -7.60
C PRO A 112 8.98 0.62 -8.07
N SER A 113 8.91 0.86 -9.38
CA SER A 113 8.66 2.17 -9.98
C SER A 113 7.18 2.60 -10.01
N ALA A 114 6.24 1.72 -9.63
CA ALA A 114 4.81 2.00 -9.69
C ALA A 114 4.32 2.91 -8.55
N CYS A 115 5.07 2.96 -7.45
CA CYS A 115 4.77 3.83 -6.32
C CYS A 115 5.54 5.16 -6.39
N SER A 116 4.95 6.20 -5.80
CA SER A 116 5.61 7.47 -5.54
C SER A 116 5.45 7.84 -4.06
N PRO A 117 6.54 7.86 -3.25
CA PRO A 117 7.90 7.48 -3.63
C PRO A 117 8.05 5.94 -3.83
N PRO A 118 9.11 5.47 -4.54
CA PRO A 118 9.29 4.04 -4.79
C PRO A 118 9.68 3.27 -3.51
N PRO A 119 9.41 1.95 -3.40
CA PRO A 119 9.75 1.17 -2.22
C PRO A 119 11.24 1.12 -1.87
N SER A 120 12.12 1.38 -2.85
CA SER A 120 13.57 1.49 -2.66
C SER A 120 14.04 2.81 -2.03
N THR A 121 13.13 3.77 -1.80
CA THR A 121 13.46 5.08 -1.22
C THR A 121 14.12 4.91 0.15
N PRO A 122 15.28 5.50 0.44
CA PRO A 122 15.96 5.31 1.73
C PRO A 122 15.03 5.54 2.93
N LEU A 123 15.15 4.70 3.94
CA LEU A 123 14.25 4.73 5.10
C LEU A 123 14.23 6.12 5.76
N ALA A 124 15.40 6.77 5.88
CA ALA A 124 15.58 8.09 6.47
C ALA A 124 14.89 9.24 5.68
N SER A 125 14.55 9.01 4.41
CA SER A 125 13.87 9.99 3.57
C SER A 125 12.39 9.67 3.34
N LEU A 126 11.86 8.58 3.91
CA LEU A 126 10.44 8.30 3.82
C LEU A 126 9.65 9.41 4.53
N PRO A 127 8.52 9.86 3.94
CA PRO A 127 7.63 10.80 4.58
C PRO A 127 7.08 10.19 5.87
N LEU A 128 6.81 11.01 6.89
CA LEU A 128 6.27 10.52 8.16
C LEU A 128 4.73 10.57 8.14
N ASP A 129 4.12 9.95 7.13
CA ASP A 129 2.69 9.87 6.89
C ASP A 129 2.27 8.41 6.56
N ASP A 130 1.02 8.21 6.16
CA ASP A 130 0.50 6.88 5.80
C ASP A 130 1.23 6.27 4.57
N ASP A 131 1.74 7.11 3.66
CA ASP A 131 2.49 6.65 2.49
C ASP A 131 3.86 6.09 2.91
N GLY A 132 4.58 6.80 3.78
CA GLY A 132 5.85 6.31 4.32
C GLY A 132 5.69 5.10 5.24
N TYR A 133 4.61 5.05 6.03
CA TYR A 133 4.30 3.88 6.86
C TYR A 133 4.02 2.64 6.00
N ALA A 134 3.19 2.76 4.96
CA ALA A 134 2.92 1.66 4.04
C ALA A 134 4.19 1.15 3.34
N LEU A 135 5.10 2.06 2.94
CA LEU A 135 6.39 1.70 2.37
C LEU A 135 7.29 0.97 3.38
N ALA A 136 7.38 1.45 4.62
CA ALA A 136 8.14 0.77 5.67
C ALA A 136 7.58 -0.62 5.97
N ALA A 137 6.25 -0.77 6.04
CA ALA A 137 5.58 -2.04 6.28
C ALA A 137 5.80 -3.06 5.16
N ALA A 138 5.81 -2.60 3.90
CA ALA A 138 6.03 -3.45 2.73
C ALA A 138 7.43 -4.08 2.69
N ARG A 139 8.41 -3.54 3.43
CA ARG A 139 9.77 -4.11 3.52
C ARG A 139 9.84 -5.38 4.36
N ARG A 140 8.83 -5.63 5.20
CA ARG A 140 8.75 -6.84 6.04
C ARG A 140 10.01 -7.04 6.88
N ASN A 141 10.54 -5.96 7.44
CA ASN A 141 11.78 -5.95 8.21
C ASN A 141 11.58 -5.18 9.52
N THR A 142 11.70 -5.86 10.65
CA THR A 142 11.51 -5.27 11.98
C THR A 142 12.50 -4.15 12.26
N THR A 143 13.78 -4.35 11.96
CA THR A 143 14.82 -3.34 12.19
C THR A 143 14.52 -2.04 11.43
N GLU A 144 14.07 -2.16 10.18
CA GLU A 144 13.68 -0.99 9.39
C GLU A 144 12.37 -0.36 9.90
N MET A 145 11.40 -1.15 10.34
CA MET A 145 10.18 -0.61 10.95
C MET A 145 10.48 0.13 12.26
N VAL A 146 11.33 -0.42 13.12
CA VAL A 146 11.80 0.26 14.36
C VAL A 146 12.45 1.59 14.03
N ALA A 147 13.33 1.62 13.03
CA ALA A 147 14.01 2.86 12.62
C ALA A 147 13.03 3.91 12.05
N PHE A 148 12.01 3.51 11.29
CA PHE A 148 10.94 4.41 10.85
C PHE A 148 10.12 4.95 12.02
N LEU A 149 9.63 4.07 12.91
CA LEU A 149 8.81 4.48 14.06
C LEU A 149 9.59 5.31 15.07
N THR A 150 10.90 5.09 15.22
CA THR A 150 11.77 5.92 16.06
C THR A 150 11.84 7.36 15.51
N ARG A 151 11.90 7.53 14.18
CA ARG A 151 11.79 8.86 13.56
C ARG A 151 10.42 9.49 13.79
N VAL A 152 9.35 8.72 13.67
CA VAL A 152 7.98 9.21 13.99
C VAL A 152 7.92 9.70 15.45
N ALA A 153 8.45 8.91 16.39
CA ALA A 153 8.50 9.28 17.81
C ALA A 153 9.27 10.59 18.04
N ALA A 154 10.46 10.72 17.45
CA ALA A 154 11.31 11.89 17.64
C ALA A 154 10.78 13.14 16.93
N GLU A 155 10.39 13.03 15.67
CA GLU A 155 10.07 14.18 14.81
C GLU A 155 8.60 14.62 14.89
N LYS A 156 7.64 13.69 15.02
CA LYS A 156 6.20 14.04 15.10
C LYS A 156 5.68 14.12 16.52
N LEU A 157 6.13 13.22 17.40
CA LEU A 157 5.62 13.13 18.77
C LEU A 157 6.51 13.84 19.79
N GLY A 158 7.74 14.22 19.40
CA GLY A 158 8.73 14.84 20.28
C GLY A 158 9.22 13.93 21.41
N GLY A 159 8.97 12.62 21.32
CA GLY A 159 9.29 11.63 22.34
C GLY A 159 10.57 10.85 22.06
N THR A 160 11.10 10.20 23.09
CA THR A 160 12.16 9.19 22.96
C THR A 160 11.65 7.81 23.36
N VAL A 161 12.23 6.75 22.81
CA VAL A 161 11.85 5.38 23.16
C VAL A 161 12.33 5.08 24.58
N SER A 162 11.41 4.82 25.51
CA SER A 162 11.71 4.49 26.91
C SER A 162 11.76 2.99 27.19
N ASP A 163 11.08 2.19 26.37
CA ASP A 163 11.10 0.72 26.42
C ASP A 163 11.47 0.16 25.05
N PRO A 164 12.77 -0.05 24.76
CA PRO A 164 13.23 -0.55 23.47
C PRO A 164 12.68 -1.94 23.12
N VAL A 165 12.50 -2.82 24.11
CA VAL A 165 12.05 -4.21 23.88
C VAL A 165 10.57 -4.22 23.49
N GLY A 166 9.73 -3.54 24.26
CA GLY A 166 8.31 -3.42 23.92
C GLY A 166 8.07 -2.65 22.61
N PHE A 167 8.91 -1.66 22.31
CA PHE A 167 8.84 -0.91 21.05
C PHE A 167 9.23 -1.74 19.84
N GLU A 168 10.24 -2.61 19.96
CA GLU A 168 10.62 -3.55 18.92
C GLU A 168 9.51 -4.59 18.66
N GLU A 169 8.88 -5.10 19.72
CA GLU A 169 7.72 -6.00 19.61
C GLU A 169 6.55 -5.29 18.89
N LEU A 170 6.24 -4.05 19.26
CA LEU A 170 5.24 -3.25 18.54
C LEU A 170 5.57 -3.16 17.05
N ALA A 171 6.80 -2.75 16.71
CA ALA A 171 7.26 -2.59 15.33
C ALA A 171 7.19 -3.89 14.52
N TYR A 172 7.51 -5.02 15.14
CA TYR A 172 7.35 -6.35 14.55
C TYR A 172 5.90 -6.59 14.13
N TRP A 173 4.95 -6.27 15.01
CA TRP A 173 3.51 -6.35 14.73
C TRP A 173 2.96 -5.22 13.85
N GLU A 174 3.78 -4.35 13.26
CA GLU A 174 3.29 -3.36 12.28
C GLU A 174 3.42 -3.79 10.83
N TRP A 175 4.14 -4.87 10.54
CA TRP A 175 4.22 -5.45 9.20
C TRP A 175 3.67 -6.88 9.16
N GLY A 176 3.69 -7.49 7.97
CA GLY A 176 3.27 -8.86 7.75
C GLY A 176 3.49 -9.28 6.30
N VAL A 177 3.06 -10.50 5.96
CA VAL A 177 3.16 -11.06 4.60
C VAL A 177 2.40 -10.21 3.55
N GLY A 178 1.34 -9.52 3.99
CA GLY A 178 0.61 -8.53 3.21
C GLY A 178 0.18 -7.35 4.08
N PRO A 179 -0.49 -6.35 3.48
CA PRO A 179 -0.94 -5.17 4.20
C PRO A 179 -2.02 -5.50 5.23
N LYS A 180 -2.08 -4.70 6.30
CA LYS A 180 -3.10 -4.80 7.34
C LYS A 180 -4.27 -3.89 7.00
N LYS A 181 -5.47 -4.46 6.87
CA LYS A 181 -6.67 -3.73 6.49
C LYS A 181 -6.95 -2.59 7.48
N GLY A 182 -7.02 -1.36 6.97
CA GLY A 182 -7.36 -0.16 7.76
C GLY A 182 -6.31 0.28 8.78
N ARG A 183 -5.09 -0.28 8.74
CA ARG A 183 -4.00 0.18 9.61
C ARG A 183 -3.40 1.47 9.03
N THR A 184 -3.41 2.54 9.84
CA THR A 184 -2.87 3.86 9.50
C THR A 184 -1.75 4.24 10.45
N LEU A 185 -0.87 5.18 10.05
CA LEU A 185 0.19 5.68 10.90
C LEU A 185 -0.37 6.30 12.19
N GLN A 186 -1.49 7.02 12.14
CA GLN A 186 -2.13 7.58 13.33
C GLN A 186 -2.51 6.50 14.36
N ALA A 187 -2.99 5.35 13.90
CA ALA A 187 -3.32 4.23 14.79
C ALA A 187 -2.07 3.58 15.40
N VAL A 188 -0.92 3.67 14.72
CA VAL A 188 0.38 3.26 15.24
C VAL A 188 0.92 4.27 16.25
N GLU A 189 0.84 5.57 15.95
CA GLU A 189 1.24 6.66 16.85
C GLU A 189 0.53 6.52 18.22
N ALA A 190 -0.77 6.20 18.22
CA ALA A 190 -1.52 5.91 19.45
C ALA A 190 -1.02 4.65 20.18
N ALA A 191 -0.64 3.60 19.44
CA ALA A 191 -0.10 2.37 20.01
C ALA A 191 1.35 2.52 20.53
N MET A 192 2.09 3.53 20.07
CA MET A 192 3.45 3.85 20.53
C MET A 192 3.47 4.48 21.93
N ALA A 193 2.39 5.15 22.34
CA ALA A 193 2.32 5.93 23.59
C ALA A 193 2.90 5.24 24.85
N PRO A 194 2.61 3.95 25.17
CA PRO A 194 3.16 3.32 26.37
C PRO A 194 4.67 3.05 26.32
N TYR A 195 5.30 3.17 25.15
CA TYR A 195 6.72 2.89 24.93
C TYR A 195 7.57 4.15 24.79
N LEU A 196 6.96 5.33 24.90
CA LEU A 196 7.62 6.62 24.73
C LEU A 196 7.71 7.41 26.03
N ALA A 197 8.89 7.98 26.28
CA ALA A 197 9.06 9.10 27.20
C ALA A 197 8.75 10.39 26.43
N LEU A 198 7.52 10.87 26.56
CA LEU A 198 7.14 12.17 26.02
C LEU A 198 7.68 13.28 26.93
N PRO A 199 8.12 14.42 26.36
CA PRO A 199 8.48 15.58 27.15
C PRO A 199 7.26 15.94 27.98
N THR A 200 7.41 15.94 29.31
CA THR A 200 6.36 16.47 30.17
C THR A 200 6.15 17.89 29.72
N SER A 201 4.99 18.17 29.12
CA SER A 201 4.60 19.51 28.72
C SER A 201 4.62 20.33 30.00
N THR A 202 5.75 20.99 30.25
CA THR A 202 5.91 21.91 31.35
C THR A 202 4.99 23.03 30.95
N ALA A 203 3.78 23.00 31.49
CA ALA A 203 2.78 24.03 31.28
C ALA A 203 3.48 25.32 31.67
N THR A 204 3.96 26.03 30.66
CA THR A 204 4.52 27.35 30.85
C THR A 204 3.31 28.16 31.23
N THR A 205 3.15 28.38 32.52
CA THR A 205 2.21 29.33 33.07
C THR A 205 2.68 30.69 32.58
N THR A 206 2.31 31.02 31.34
CA THR A 206 2.39 32.38 30.84
C THR A 206 1.42 33.16 31.71
N SER A 207 1.97 33.82 32.73
CA SER A 207 1.27 34.84 33.49
C SER A 207 0.87 35.91 32.50
N THR A 208 -0.38 35.88 32.06
CA THR A 208 -0.96 36.90 31.20
C THR A 208 -0.92 38.20 31.99
N ALA A 209 0.06 39.05 31.69
CA ALA A 209 -0.02 40.45 32.07
C ALA A 209 -1.20 41.05 31.30
N THR A 210 -2.28 41.35 32.01
CA THR A 210 -3.44 42.07 31.48
C THR A 210 -3.00 43.47 31.07
N THR A 211 -2.63 43.64 29.81
CA THR A 211 -2.42 44.97 29.23
C THR A 211 -3.76 45.49 28.74
N THR A 212 -4.37 46.39 29.51
CA THR A 212 -5.58 47.12 29.13
C THR A 212 -5.29 47.96 27.88
N ALA A 213 -5.73 47.48 26.72
CA ALA A 213 -5.66 48.24 25.48
C ALA A 213 -6.90 49.15 25.33
N THR A 214 -6.69 50.46 25.39
CA THR A 214 -7.71 51.47 25.06
C THR A 214 -7.99 51.41 23.56
N LEU A 215 -9.23 51.09 23.21
CA LEU A 215 -9.68 50.92 21.84
C LEU A 215 -10.08 52.29 21.26
N ILE A 216 -9.30 52.81 20.30
CA ILE A 216 -9.67 53.99 19.51
C ILE A 216 -10.43 53.48 18.28
N ILE A 217 -11.73 53.73 18.23
CA ILE A 217 -12.61 53.37 17.13
C ILE A 217 -12.51 54.47 16.08
N THR A 218 -11.79 54.21 14.98
CA THR A 218 -11.84 55.05 13.78
C THR A 218 -12.78 54.39 12.78
N ALA A 219 -13.94 54.98 12.57
CA ALA A 219 -14.93 54.53 11.60
C ALA A 219 -14.45 54.83 10.17
N THR A 220 -14.14 53.79 9.39
CA THR A 220 -13.83 53.91 7.96
C THR A 220 -15.06 53.44 7.18
N SER A 221 -15.67 54.37 6.46
CA SER A 221 -16.83 54.15 5.61
C SER A 221 -16.48 53.23 4.43
N THR A 222 -17.16 52.10 4.32
CA THR A 222 -17.07 51.18 3.18
C THR A 222 -18.05 51.60 2.10
N THR A 223 -17.52 52.04 0.96
CA THR A 223 -18.25 52.17 -0.30
C THR A 223 -18.46 50.79 -0.92
N SER A 224 -19.74 50.44 -1.08
CA SER A 224 -20.23 49.27 -1.80
C SER A 224 -19.98 49.40 -3.31
N VAL A 225 -19.23 48.46 -3.90
CA VAL A 225 -19.14 48.30 -5.35
C VAL A 225 -20.11 47.20 -5.77
N GLU A 226 -21.12 47.60 -6.51
CA GLU A 226 -22.14 46.78 -7.15
C GLU A 226 -21.56 46.11 -8.40
N ILE A 227 -21.57 44.78 -8.47
CA ILE A 227 -21.18 44.03 -9.67
C ILE A 227 -22.48 43.56 -10.36
N PRO A 228 -22.78 44.04 -11.58
CA PRO A 228 -23.86 43.53 -12.40
C PRO A 228 -23.36 42.34 -13.24
N GLY A 229 -24.21 41.33 -13.45
CA GLY A 229 -23.97 40.39 -14.56
C GLY A 229 -24.58 39.01 -14.41
N ALA A 230 -25.90 38.93 -14.55
CA ALA A 230 -26.58 37.70 -14.92
C ALA A 230 -26.17 37.28 -16.35
N GLY A 231 -25.63 36.07 -16.49
CA GLY A 231 -25.35 35.42 -17.77
C GLY A 231 -26.08 34.08 -17.83
N THR A 232 -27.31 34.12 -18.31
CA THR A 232 -28.12 32.95 -18.68
C THR A 232 -27.63 32.44 -20.04
N THR A 233 -27.09 31.23 -20.13
CA THR A 233 -26.91 30.53 -21.41
C THR A 233 -27.62 29.18 -21.40
N THR A 234 -28.73 29.23 -22.13
CA THR A 234 -29.49 28.21 -22.85
C THR A 234 -28.69 27.11 -23.55
N ASN A 235 -29.31 25.91 -23.57
CA ASN A 235 -29.48 24.93 -24.65
C ASN A 235 -28.29 24.54 -25.56
N GLY A 236 -28.12 23.23 -25.72
CA GLY A 236 -27.36 22.59 -26.81
C GLY A 236 -27.09 21.13 -26.48
N ASP A 237 -28.07 20.26 -26.71
CA ASP A 237 -28.16 19.39 -27.89
C ASP A 237 -27.27 18.13 -27.84
N LEU A 238 -27.99 17.01 -27.84
CA LEU A 238 -27.54 15.66 -28.13
C LEU A 238 -26.78 15.59 -29.47
N PRO A 239 -25.81 14.68 -29.58
CA PRO A 239 -25.84 13.82 -30.75
C PRO A 239 -25.69 12.34 -30.40
N THR A 240 -26.74 11.60 -30.72
CA THR A 240 -26.64 10.20 -31.17
C THR A 240 -25.66 10.10 -32.34
N SER A 241 -24.57 9.33 -32.18
CA SER A 241 -23.74 8.90 -33.31
C SER A 241 -23.63 7.38 -33.33
N ARG A 242 -24.17 6.81 -34.41
CA ARG A 242 -24.10 5.40 -34.80
C ARG A 242 -22.77 5.09 -35.48
N SER A 243 -22.32 3.84 -35.31
CA SER A 243 -21.68 2.97 -36.31
C SER A 243 -20.41 3.42 -37.04
N ALA A 244 -19.29 2.71 -36.82
CA ALA A 244 -18.72 1.77 -37.81
C ALA A 244 -17.42 1.09 -37.28
N PRO A 245 -17.15 -0.17 -37.64
CA PRO A 245 -15.92 -0.88 -37.28
C PRO A 245 -14.79 -0.56 -38.27
N ARG A 246 -13.63 -0.11 -37.78
CA ARG A 246 -12.40 -0.06 -38.58
C ARG A 246 -11.62 -1.37 -38.43
N LYS A 247 -11.60 -2.15 -39.52
CA LYS A 247 -10.63 -3.22 -39.76
C LYS A 247 -9.25 -2.58 -39.99
N GLY A 248 -8.37 -2.68 -39.00
CA GLY A 248 -6.95 -2.32 -39.13
C GLY A 248 -6.13 -3.56 -39.45
N LEU A 249 -5.80 -3.71 -40.73
CA LEU A 249 -4.85 -4.67 -41.28
C LEU A 249 -3.44 -4.24 -40.81
N ILE A 250 -2.73 -5.04 -40.01
CA ILE A 250 -1.29 -4.84 -39.77
C ILE A 250 -0.54 -6.11 -40.17
N THR A 251 0.42 -5.84 -41.04
CA THR A 251 1.21 -6.71 -41.89
C THR A 251 2.23 -7.53 -41.09
N ILE A 252 2.24 -8.85 -41.31
CA ILE A 252 3.25 -9.78 -40.80
C ILE A 252 4.50 -9.64 -41.68
N ALA A 253 5.55 -8.99 -41.17
CA ALA A 253 6.87 -9.03 -41.78
C ALA A 253 7.59 -10.31 -41.34
N HIS A 254 7.75 -11.23 -42.29
CA HIS A 254 8.61 -12.41 -42.19
C HIS A 254 10.08 -11.97 -42.11
N ALA A 255 10.79 -12.38 -41.06
CA ALA A 255 12.25 -12.38 -41.06
C ALA A 255 12.74 -13.81 -41.36
N LEU A 256 13.32 -13.96 -42.55
CA LEU A 256 14.00 -15.15 -43.03
C LEU A 256 15.34 -15.37 -42.30
N VAL A 257 15.54 -16.62 -41.88
CA VAL A 257 16.72 -17.48 -42.13
C VAL A 257 18.12 -16.87 -42.05
N ALA A 258 18.92 -17.40 -41.11
CA ALA A 258 20.32 -17.76 -41.37
C ALA A 258 20.68 -19.03 -40.57
N VAL A 259 20.66 -20.17 -41.25
CA VAL A 259 21.27 -21.43 -40.81
C VAL A 259 22.75 -21.34 -41.17
N LEU A 260 23.63 -21.39 -40.18
CA LEU A 260 25.07 -21.56 -40.39
C LEU A 260 25.47 -22.94 -39.88
N ALA A 261 25.60 -23.86 -40.82
CA ALA A 261 26.31 -25.12 -40.66
C ALA A 261 27.81 -24.84 -40.60
N VAL A 262 28.49 -25.32 -39.55
CA VAL A 262 29.95 -25.45 -39.56
C VAL A 262 30.29 -26.91 -39.81
N VAL A 263 31.00 -27.09 -40.91
CA VAL A 263 31.53 -28.34 -41.45
C VAL A 263 32.74 -28.79 -40.63
N VAL A 264 32.77 -30.09 -40.31
CA VAL A 264 33.92 -30.83 -39.81
C VAL A 264 34.89 -31.09 -40.98
N VAL A 265 36.17 -30.73 -40.82
CA VAL A 265 37.28 -31.28 -41.62
C VAL A 265 38.53 -31.43 -40.72
N HIS A 266 39.07 -32.64 -40.76
CA HIS A 266 40.30 -33.21 -40.17
C HIS A 266 40.18 -33.80 -38.76
#